data_AF-A0A2N6ND40-F1
#
_entry.id   AF-A0A2N6ND40-F1
#
_cell.length_a   1.000
_cell.length_b   1.000
_cell.length_c   1.000
_cell.angle_alpha   90.00
_cell.angle_beta   90.00
_cell.angle_gamma   90.00
#
_symmetry.space_group_name_H-M   'P 1'
#
loop_
_entity.id
_entity.type
_entity.pdbx_description
1 polymer ?
#
loop_
_entity_poly.entity_id
_entity_poly.type
_entity_poly.pdbx_seq_one_letter_code
_entity_poly.pdbx_strand_id
1 'polypeptide(L)'
;MATSIFCCAAIAPYRPQRLMHEDKFDSFCNWAAFPKQSRVESASGTKLPSAGFAVQLVRQVNYGPLESKRYFIPWPENTFAEVDEDELIQGNFAKLNT
;
A
#
# COMPACT_ATOMS: atom_id res chain seq x y z
N MET A 1 -16.87 -1.41 2.48
CA MET A 1 -17.11 -0.50 1.33
C MET A 1 -15.78 -0.23 0.66
N ALA A 2 -15.72 -0.21 -0.68
CA ALA A 2 -14.49 0.16 -1.38
C ALA A 2 -14.25 1.67 -1.25
N THR A 3 -12.98 2.06 -1.08
CA THR A 3 -12.59 3.46 -0.94
C THR A 3 -11.45 3.77 -1.90
N SER A 4 -11.47 4.99 -2.46
CA SER A 4 -10.40 5.47 -3.35
C SER A 4 -9.05 5.36 -2.66
N ILE A 5 -8.07 4.78 -3.35
CA ILE A 5 -6.71 4.64 -2.82
C ILE A 5 -6.08 6.03 -2.70
N PHE A 6 -6.25 6.83 -3.73
CA PHE A 6 -5.76 8.20 -3.77
C PHE A 6 -6.90 9.22 -3.88
N CYS A 7 -6.67 10.39 -3.30
CA CYS A 7 -7.62 11.51 -3.36
C CYS A 7 -7.56 12.29 -4.68
N CYS A 8 -6.46 12.20 -5.43
CA CYS A 8 -6.17 13.03 -6.60
C CYS A 8 -5.50 12.22 -7.72
N ALA A 9 -5.62 12.70 -8.96
CA ALA A 9 -4.99 12.08 -10.13
C ALA A 9 -3.50 12.38 -10.28
N ALA A 10 -3.03 13.52 -9.74
CA ALA A 10 -1.63 13.92 -9.79
C ALA A 10 -1.00 13.74 -8.40
N ILE A 11 -0.31 12.62 -8.20
CA ILE A 11 0.46 12.34 -7.00
C ILE A 11 1.92 12.35 -7.39
N ALA A 12 2.72 13.04 -6.60
CA ALA A 12 4.15 13.14 -6.81
C ALA A 12 4.90 12.75 -5.53
N PRO A 13 6.11 12.19 -5.66
CA PRO A 13 7.01 12.03 -4.52
C PRO A 13 7.23 13.35 -3.81
N TYR A 14 7.24 13.32 -2.47
CA TYR A 14 7.50 14.52 -1.67
C TYR A 14 8.93 15.05 -1.86
N ARG A 15 9.90 14.15 -2.08
CA ARG A 15 11.32 14.51 -2.20
C ARG A 15 11.82 14.20 -3.62
N PRO A 16 12.56 15.10 -4.28
CA PRO A 16 13.15 14.88 -5.60
C PRO A 16 14.45 14.04 -5.50
N GLN A 17 14.41 12.92 -4.78
CA GLN A 17 15.54 12.02 -4.63
C GLN A 17 15.07 10.59 -4.76
N ARG A 18 15.72 9.83 -5.64
CA ARG A 18 15.41 8.41 -5.82
C ARG A 18 15.82 7.60 -4.60
N LEU A 19 14.88 6.88 -3.99
CA LEU A 19 15.12 6.01 -2.84
C LEU A 19 15.47 4.57 -3.29
N MET A 20 16.15 3.80 -2.43
CA MET A 20 16.60 2.43 -2.75
C MET A 20 15.47 1.46 -3.14
N HIS A 21 14.24 1.76 -2.73
CA HIS A 21 13.06 0.93 -3.01
C HIS A 21 11.98 1.68 -3.79
N GLU A 22 12.35 2.79 -4.44
CA GLU A 22 11.43 3.62 -5.23
C GLU A 22 10.66 2.81 -6.26
N ASP A 23 11.31 1.88 -6.95
CA ASP A 23 10.68 1.02 -7.96
C ASP A 23 9.47 0.22 -7.43
N LYS A 24 9.49 -0.16 -6.14
CA LYS A 24 8.36 -0.84 -5.49
C LYS A 24 7.18 0.12 -5.29
N PHE A 25 7.46 1.37 -4.92
CA PHE A 25 6.45 2.41 -4.77
C PHE A 25 5.93 2.90 -6.11
N ASP A 26 6.77 3.03 -7.14
CA ASP A 26 6.36 3.39 -8.50
C ASP A 26 5.41 2.35 -9.07
N SER A 27 5.73 1.06 -8.90
CA SER A 27 4.85 -0.04 -9.31
C SER A 27 3.48 0.06 -8.62
N PHE A 28 3.47 0.35 -7.32
CA PHE A 28 2.24 0.56 -6.56
C PHE A 28 1.46 1.79 -7.04
N CYS A 29 2.11 2.94 -7.20
CA CYS A 29 1.49 4.18 -7.65
C CYS A 29 0.88 4.05 -9.05
N ASN A 30 1.58 3.37 -9.97
CA ASN A 30 1.08 3.10 -11.31
C ASN A 30 -0.17 2.21 -11.30
N TRP A 31 -0.19 1.17 -10.46
CA TRP A 31 -1.37 0.31 -10.30
C TRP A 31 -2.53 1.02 -9.59
N ALA A 32 -2.23 1.83 -8.58
CA ALA A 32 -3.20 2.55 -7.75
C ALA A 32 -3.68 3.86 -8.38
N ALA A 33 -3.25 4.19 -9.60
CA ALA A 33 -3.60 5.43 -10.28
C ALA A 33 -5.11 5.70 -10.22
N PHE A 34 -5.46 6.93 -9.86
CA PHE A 34 -6.86 7.34 -9.72
C PHE A 34 -7.64 7.08 -11.04
N PRO A 35 -8.89 6.57 -11.00
CA PRO A 35 -9.79 6.46 -9.83
C PRO A 35 -9.79 5.11 -9.09
N LYS A 36 -8.66 4.39 -9.00
CA LYS A 36 -8.63 3.08 -8.33
C LYS A 36 -9.21 3.11 -6.91
N GLN A 37 -10.14 2.20 -6.64
CA GLN A 37 -10.67 1.93 -5.30
C GLN A 37 -10.26 0.52 -4.88
N SER A 38 -10.07 0.34 -3.58
CA SER A 38 -9.86 -0.97 -2.99
C SER A 38 -10.64 -1.11 -1.69
N ARG A 39 -10.78 -2.36 -1.27
CA ARG A 39 -11.36 -2.78 -0.01
C ARG A 39 -10.45 -3.88 0.53
N VAL A 40 -10.29 -3.94 1.84
CA VAL A 40 -9.69 -5.11 2.50
C VAL A 40 -10.42 -6.36 2.04
N GLU A 41 -9.71 -7.19 1.29
CA GLU A 41 -10.16 -8.54 0.98
C GLU A 41 -9.77 -9.38 2.18
N SER A 42 -10.70 -9.56 3.12
CA SER A 42 -10.54 -10.54 4.20
C SER A 42 -10.47 -11.92 3.53
N ALA A 43 -9.27 -12.34 3.17
CA ALA A 43 -9.03 -13.64 2.58
C ALA A 43 -9.17 -14.65 3.71
N SER A 44 -10.41 -15.09 3.97
CA SER A 44 -10.76 -16.14 4.94
C SER A 44 -9.71 -17.25 4.93
N GLY A 45 -8.77 -17.20 5.87
CA GLY A 45 -7.75 -18.23 6.11
C GLY A 45 -6.70 -18.45 5.02
N THR A 46 -6.61 -17.61 3.98
CA THR A 46 -5.55 -17.77 2.97
C THR A 46 -4.31 -17.04 3.46
N LYS A 47 -3.27 -17.77 3.89
CA LYS A 47 -1.95 -17.18 4.15
C LYS A 47 -1.64 -16.16 3.06
N LEU A 48 -1.28 -14.94 3.46
CA LEU A 48 -0.78 -13.93 2.52
C LEU A 48 0.13 -14.66 1.52
N PRO A 49 -0.09 -14.51 0.19
CA PRO A 49 0.86 -15.06 -0.77
C PRO A 49 2.25 -14.59 -0.36
N SER A 50 3.28 -15.36 -0.72
CA SER A 50 4.70 -15.06 -0.44
C SER A 50 5.12 -13.72 -1.10
N ALA A 51 4.60 -12.62 -0.58
CA ALA A 51 4.85 -11.27 -0.97
C ALA A 51 6.13 -10.87 -0.26
N GLY A 52 7.19 -10.61 -1.03
CA GLY A 52 8.48 -10.19 -0.47
C GLY A 52 8.46 -8.79 0.16
N PHE A 53 7.35 -8.05 0.07
CA PHE A 53 7.16 -6.75 0.69
C PHE A 53 5.67 -6.39 0.82
N ALA A 54 5.39 -5.43 1.69
CA ALA A 54 4.09 -4.75 1.77
C ALA A 54 4.32 -3.24 1.65
N VAL A 55 3.38 -2.54 1.01
CA VAL A 55 3.34 -1.08 0.91
C VAL A 55 2.37 -0.57 1.96
N GLN A 56 2.86 0.31 2.83
CA GLN A 56 2.03 1.05 3.78
C GLN A 56 1.65 2.39 3.15
N LEU A 57 0.37 2.57 2.88
CA LEU A 57 -0.18 3.86 2.46
C LEU A 57 -0.68 4.61 3.68
N VAL A 58 -0.11 5.79 3.91
CA VAL A 58 -0.46 6.67 5.02
C VAL A 58 -1.06 7.95 4.47
N ARG A 59 -2.23 8.33 5.02
CA ARG A 59 -2.83 9.64 4.76
C ARG A 59 -2.69 10.53 5.98
N GLN A 60 -2.17 11.73 5.75
CA GLN A 60 -2.13 12.82 6.73
C GLN A 60 -2.79 14.04 6.11
N VAL A 61 -3.51 14.81 6.91
CA VAL A 61 -4.05 16.11 6.50
C VAL A 61 -3.15 17.20 7.07
N ASN A 62 -2.65 18.10 6.22
CA ASN A 62 -1.86 19.27 6.61
C ASN A 62 -0.65 18.96 7.52
N TYR A 63 0.08 17.87 7.25
CA TYR A 63 1.20 17.40 8.09
C TYR A 63 0.81 17.10 9.55
N GLY A 64 -0.50 16.96 9.82
CA GLY A 64 -1.05 16.70 11.13
C GLY A 64 -1.16 15.20 11.46
N PRO A 65 -2.11 14.82 12.33
CA PRO A 65 -2.28 13.44 12.74
C PRO A 65 -2.59 12.55 11.53
N LEU A 66 -2.24 11.27 11.70
CA LEU A 66 -2.49 10.24 10.73
C LEU A 66 -4.00 9.97 10.66
N GLU A 67 -4.59 10.15 9.48
CA GLU A 67 -6.02 9.91 9.26
C GLU A 67 -6.30 8.45 8.95
N SER A 68 -5.49 7.85 8.07
CA SER A 68 -5.69 6.46 7.68
C SER A 68 -4.36 5.77 7.39
N LYS A 69 -4.30 4.50 7.78
CA LYS A 69 -3.25 3.54 7.41
C LYS A 69 -3.92 2.42 6.62
N ARG A 70 -3.37 2.10 5.46
CA ARG A 70 -3.83 1.00 4.60
C ARG A 70 -2.62 0.20 4.14
N TYR A 71 -2.80 -1.09 3.98
CA TYR A 71 -1.71 -2.01 3.68
C TYR A 71 -1.99 -2.74 2.38
N PHE A 72 -0.97 -2.82 1.53
CA PHE A 72 -1.07 -3.45 0.22
C PHE A 72 0.07 -4.41 -0.01
N ILE A 73 -0.25 -5.62 -0.46
CA ILE A 73 0.74 -6.62 -0.86
C ILE A 73 0.71 -6.82 -2.37
N PRO A 74 1.85 -7.11 -3.00
CA PRO A 74 1.89 -7.59 -4.37
C PRO A 74 0.99 -8.80 -4.57
N TRP A 75 0.21 -8.76 -5.64
CA TRP A 75 -0.67 -9.81 -6.10
C TRP A 75 -0.27 -10.15 -7.56
N PRO A 76 -0.63 -11.34 -8.10
CA PRO A 76 -0.38 -11.69 -9.49
C PRO A 76 -0.64 -10.57 -10.50
N GLU A 77 0.08 -10.62 -11.63
CA GLU A 77 -0.08 -9.69 -12.76
C GLU A 77 0.27 -8.22 -12.44
N ASN A 78 1.30 -8.00 -11.61
CA ASN A 78 1.72 -6.65 -11.16
C ASN A 78 0.59 -5.85 -10.51
N THR A 79 -0.35 -6.54 -9.86
CA THR A 79 -1.42 -5.92 -9.11
C THR A 79 -1.11 -5.91 -7.62
N PHE A 80 -1.99 -5.30 -6.83
CA PHE A 80 -1.89 -5.29 -5.38
C PHE A 80 -3.24 -5.64 -4.77
N ALA A 81 -3.20 -6.28 -3.60
CA ALA A 81 -4.37 -6.56 -2.78
C ALA A 81 -4.27 -5.78 -1.48
N GLU A 82 -5.40 -5.18 -1.06
CA GLU A 82 -5.48 -4.52 0.25
C GLU A 82 -5.75 -5.56 1.33
N VAL A 83 -4.93 -5.54 2.37
CA VAL A 83 -4.94 -6.52 3.47
C VAL A 83 -5.04 -5.84 4.82
N ASP A 84 -5.44 -6.60 5.83
CA ASP A 84 -5.48 -6.10 7.20
C ASP A 84 -4.08 -6.06 7.86
N GLU A 85 -3.93 -5.22 8.88
CA GLU A 85 -2.71 -5.16 9.69
C GLU A 85 -2.45 -6.49 10.41
N ASP A 86 -3.51 -7.14 10.91
CA ASP A 86 -3.42 -8.45 11.56
C ASP A 86 -2.84 -9.52 10.63
N GLU A 87 -3.14 -9.46 9.33
CA GLU A 87 -2.58 -10.38 8.34
C GLU A 87 -1.09 -10.16 8.16
N LEU A 88 -0.63 -8.89 8.13
CA LEU A 88 0.80 -8.58 8.05
C LEU A 88 1.56 -9.06 9.29
N ILE A 89 0.95 -8.94 10.48
CA ILE A 89 1.53 -9.43 11.73
C ILE A 89 1.67 -10.96 11.69
N GLN A 90 0.61 -11.67 11.26
CA GLN A 90 0.66 -13.12 11.08
C GLN A 90 1.69 -13.55 10.02
N GLY A 91 1.88 -12.74 8.99
CA GLY A 91 2.90 -12.91 7.95
C GLY A 91 4.33 -12.55 8.39
N ASN A 92 4.55 -12.10 9.63
CA ASN A 92 5.84 -11.63 10.14
C ASN A 92 6.48 -10.49 9.32
N PHE A 93 5.67 -9.59 8.77
CA PHE A 93 6.18 -8.39 8.12
C PHE A 93 6.76 -7.43 9.16
N ALA A 94 7.91 -6.83 8.86
CA ALA A 94 8.54 -5.82 9.69
C ALA A 94 8.71 -4.51 8.91
N LYS A 95 8.56 -3.39 9.62
CA LYS A 95 8.83 -2.08 9.05
C LYS A 95 10.31 -1.99 8.68
N LEU A 96 10.58 -1.69 7.41
CA LEU A 96 11.94 -1.47 6.94
C LEU A 96 12.39 -0.06 7.39
N ASN A 97 13.40 -0.01 8.27
CA ASN A 97 14.06 1.22 8.68
C ASN A 97 15.45 1.27 8.03
N THR A 98 15.49 1.60 6.74
CA THR A 98 16.73 1.85 5.99
C THR A 98 16.79 3.30 5.55
#